data_AF-A0A8D8QHM9-F1
#
_entry.id   AF-A0A8D8QHM9-F1
#
_cell.length_a   1.000
_cell.length_b   1.000
_cell.length_c   1.000
_cell.angle_alpha   90.00
_cell.angle_beta   90.00
_cell.angle_gamma   90.00
#
_symmetry.space_group_name_H-M   'P 1'
#
loop_
_entity.id
_entity.type
_entity.pdbx_description
1 polymer ?
#
loop_
_entity_poly.entity_id
_entity_poly.type
_entity_poly.pdbx_seq_one_letter_code
_entity_poly.pdbx_strand_id
1 'polypeptide(L)'
;MAVAATAQVPQLSEMNFMRSEKEDPAMQITAEAMWGENAQSGAQVSIKARLEQSEERKQYIANHPQAEQCRKQMEQRDNALPACRNITARANALDQYSFTVKYEKIPQRLMNATYQIYKLARYAGFPYNSENVVDVNNQANQLKLRVNFAEDHQSANVSIEAPHANAEFKNLPVPHMAKHILIINAQYDIDERMGYAALNGQYNPVCVADGSSAQTFDNKTYPLNLEKDSWYVLMTSAPKQRQNNKFDFKTQRNNNVTILVKQSGDNKKEVKVVLNNGEHVIDMQPTSNNDANAKIQVNKKEQRASKNNVNEVTDNQNQRIAQIYALPSGEVVVNMPQYGLVLNYDGSRVMVDANDRFRDAIRGLCGSFTGEKADDFITPRNCILREARDFVAAYSLSSNNKDNVNARLSNKEFCVPQKKVQFQQVINEKHTGRYVQRKGLNLQGIYSWFGFGSNKEDSNQSGNNDTNENNDRRNSRNENKNENSNENNSNNSGNRNSNENNSNESNNKNQHGSTIHRTKVVEQDNQLCFSAKPLSECNEGFRAENTAEKQMDFVCMTDGQQARQWKEQARKGEHISAIRRKNPNKTMAVEVPTKCIAA
;
A
#
# COMPACT_ATOMS: atom_id res chain seq x y z
N MET A 1 -3.16 -31.29 -14.81
CA MET A 1 -3.81 -30.06 -15.31
C MET A 1 -2.73 -29.24 -15.99
N ALA A 2 -2.94 -28.82 -17.23
CA ALA A 2 -2.05 -27.92 -17.95
C ALA A 2 -2.77 -26.58 -18.11
N VAL A 3 -2.07 -25.47 -17.85
CA VAL A 3 -2.57 -24.11 -18.07
C VAL A 3 -1.49 -23.32 -18.78
N ALA A 4 -1.85 -22.67 -19.87
CA ALA A 4 -1.01 -21.73 -20.60
C ALA A 4 -1.77 -20.41 -20.71
N ALA A 5 -1.09 -19.28 -20.49
CA ALA A 5 -1.68 -17.96 -20.68
C ALA A 5 -0.64 -17.04 -21.32
N THR A 6 -1.10 -16.25 -22.29
CA THR A 6 -0.31 -15.22 -22.96
C THR A 6 -1.10 -13.92 -22.95
N ALA A 7 -0.44 -12.83 -22.59
CA ALA A 7 -1.00 -11.50 -22.61
C ALA A 7 -0.15 -10.61 -23.54
N GLN A 8 -0.82 -9.89 -24.41
CA GLN A 8 -0.26 -8.78 -25.19
C GLN A 8 -0.72 -7.49 -24.51
N VAL A 9 0.21 -6.86 -23.80
CA VAL A 9 0.00 -5.59 -23.11
C VAL A 9 0.83 -4.52 -23.83
N PRO A 10 0.25 -3.40 -24.27
CA PRO A 10 1.00 -2.36 -24.94
C PRO A 10 1.88 -1.61 -23.94
N GLN A 11 3.10 -1.28 -24.34
CA GLN A 11 3.85 -0.22 -23.67
C GLN A 11 3.28 1.13 -24.10
N LEU A 12 3.11 2.04 -23.15
CA LEU A 12 2.51 3.36 -23.35
C LEU A 12 3.42 4.43 -22.74
N SER A 13 3.37 5.65 -23.27
CA SER A 13 4.13 6.80 -22.75
C SER A 13 3.63 7.21 -21.36
N GLU A 14 4.53 7.47 -20.41
CA GLU A 14 4.15 7.91 -19.05
C GLU A 14 4.31 9.43 -18.87
N MET A 15 5.42 9.99 -19.37
CA MET A 15 5.76 11.41 -19.16
C MET A 15 5.31 12.33 -20.31
N ASN A 16 4.36 11.89 -21.13
CA ASN A 16 3.79 12.70 -22.23
C ASN A 16 2.32 12.38 -22.46
N PHE A 17 1.43 13.09 -21.76
CA PHE A 17 -0.02 12.93 -21.87
C PHE A 17 -0.54 13.07 -23.32
N MET A 18 -0.12 14.11 -24.05
CA MET A 18 -0.56 14.36 -25.45
C MET A 18 -0.17 13.24 -26.43
N ARG A 19 0.75 12.37 -26.03
CA ARG A 19 1.13 11.16 -26.78
C ARG A 19 0.36 9.94 -26.27
N SER A 20 0.29 9.71 -24.95
CA SER A 20 -0.51 8.64 -24.34
C SER A 20 -1.99 8.72 -24.74
N GLU A 21 -2.56 9.93 -24.84
CA GLU A 21 -3.93 10.21 -25.33
C GLU A 21 -4.20 9.69 -26.76
N LYS A 22 -3.15 9.39 -27.54
CA LYS A 22 -3.22 8.90 -28.92
C LYS A 22 -2.70 7.47 -29.11
N GLU A 23 -2.07 6.90 -28.09
CA GLU A 23 -1.58 5.53 -28.11
C GLU A 23 -2.75 4.58 -27.78
N ASP A 24 -2.76 3.38 -28.36
CA ASP A 24 -3.84 2.41 -28.13
C ASP A 24 -3.53 1.57 -26.88
N PRO A 25 -4.29 1.71 -25.78
CA PRO A 25 -4.06 0.94 -24.56
C PRO A 25 -4.66 -0.48 -24.63
N ALA A 26 -5.22 -0.91 -25.78
CA ALA A 26 -5.90 -2.18 -25.91
C ALA A 26 -5.01 -3.40 -25.58
N MET A 27 -5.53 -4.27 -24.73
CA MET A 27 -4.89 -5.50 -24.27
C MET A 27 -5.58 -6.72 -24.89
N GLN A 28 -4.80 -7.74 -25.24
CA GLN A 28 -5.33 -9.04 -25.66
C GLN A 28 -4.78 -10.14 -24.75
N ILE A 29 -5.65 -10.98 -24.20
CA ILE A 29 -5.27 -12.07 -23.30
C ILE A 29 -5.85 -13.36 -23.85
N THR A 30 -5.01 -14.37 -24.04
CA THR A 30 -5.46 -15.72 -24.39
C THR A 30 -4.98 -16.72 -23.35
N ALA A 31 -5.92 -17.46 -22.76
CA ALA A 31 -5.63 -18.46 -21.75
C ALA A 31 -6.28 -19.80 -22.12
N GLU A 32 -5.52 -20.88 -22.03
CA GLU A 32 -5.94 -22.23 -22.35
C GLU A 32 -5.67 -23.15 -21.16
N ALA A 33 -6.67 -23.94 -20.78
CA ALA A 33 -6.60 -24.84 -19.64
C ALA A 33 -7.18 -26.21 -19.99
N MET A 34 -6.45 -27.27 -19.61
CA MET A 34 -6.81 -28.66 -19.91
C MET A 34 -6.68 -29.53 -18.66
N TRP A 35 -7.69 -30.35 -18.37
CA TRP A 35 -7.68 -31.27 -17.22
C TRP A 35 -8.44 -32.57 -17.47
N GLY A 36 -7.79 -33.69 -17.16
CA GLY A 36 -8.29 -35.05 -17.31
C GLY A 36 -7.13 -36.03 -17.20
N GLU A 37 -7.42 -37.32 -17.32
CA GLU A 37 -6.41 -38.38 -17.24
C GLU A 37 -5.46 -38.36 -18.44
N ASN A 38 -5.99 -38.17 -19.66
CA ASN A 38 -5.22 -38.08 -20.91
C ASN A 38 -5.55 -36.79 -21.69
N ALA A 39 -4.61 -36.30 -22.48
CA ALA A 39 -4.75 -35.04 -23.24
C ALA A 39 -5.93 -35.01 -24.24
N GLN A 40 -6.39 -36.17 -24.71
CA GLN A 40 -7.50 -36.30 -25.67
C GLN A 40 -8.88 -36.51 -25.01
N SER A 41 -8.91 -37.01 -23.77
CA SER A 41 -10.15 -37.27 -23.02
C SER A 41 -10.48 -36.17 -22.00
N GLY A 42 -9.51 -35.32 -21.65
CA GLY A 42 -9.71 -34.22 -20.71
C GLY A 42 -10.66 -33.13 -21.19
N ALA A 43 -11.22 -32.43 -20.21
CA ALA A 43 -11.94 -31.18 -20.40
C ALA A 43 -10.98 -30.07 -20.86
N GLN A 44 -11.46 -29.19 -21.73
CA GLN A 44 -10.67 -28.11 -22.32
C GLN A 44 -11.45 -26.78 -22.25
N VAL A 45 -10.76 -25.70 -21.92
CA VAL A 45 -11.28 -24.32 -21.97
C VAL A 45 -10.26 -23.41 -22.64
N SER A 46 -10.71 -22.60 -23.59
CA SER A 46 -9.94 -21.53 -24.23
C SER A 46 -10.67 -20.21 -24.02
N ILE A 47 -10.03 -19.26 -23.37
CA ILE A 47 -10.51 -17.91 -23.09
C ILE A 47 -9.75 -16.95 -23.98
N LYS A 48 -10.47 -16.15 -24.77
CA LYS A 48 -9.92 -14.99 -25.49
C LYS A 48 -10.56 -13.74 -24.95
N ALA A 49 -9.77 -12.84 -24.37
CA ALA A 49 -10.23 -11.54 -23.90
C ALA A 49 -9.58 -10.43 -24.73
N ARG A 50 -10.38 -9.44 -25.10
CA ARG A 50 -9.94 -8.15 -25.66
C ARG A 50 -10.49 -7.07 -24.75
N LEU A 51 -9.61 -6.20 -24.28
CA LEU A 51 -9.96 -5.08 -23.40
C LEU A 51 -9.46 -3.82 -24.10
N GLU A 52 -10.32 -2.83 -24.28
CA GLU A 52 -10.03 -1.63 -25.06
C GLU A 52 -10.73 -0.40 -24.48
N GLN A 53 -10.46 0.76 -25.07
CA GLN A 53 -11.01 2.05 -24.65
C GLN A 53 -12.03 2.58 -25.68
N SER A 54 -13.21 2.97 -25.22
CA SER A 54 -14.26 3.54 -26.06
C SER A 54 -13.93 4.94 -26.58
N GLU A 55 -14.59 5.36 -27.66
CA GLU A 55 -14.46 6.73 -28.17
C GLU A 55 -15.11 7.75 -27.23
N GLU A 56 -16.20 7.35 -26.56
CA GLU A 56 -16.85 8.13 -25.50
C GLU A 56 -15.89 8.40 -24.34
N ARG A 57 -15.15 7.38 -23.89
CA ARG A 57 -14.13 7.48 -22.84
C ARG A 57 -12.94 8.36 -23.29
N LYS A 58 -12.48 8.24 -24.53
CA LYS A 58 -11.43 9.12 -25.09
C LYS A 58 -11.88 10.59 -25.06
N GLN A 59 -13.10 10.88 -25.51
CA GLN A 59 -13.67 12.23 -25.48
C GLN A 59 -13.85 12.75 -24.05
N TYR A 60 -14.30 11.92 -23.12
CA TYR A 60 -14.43 12.28 -21.70
C TYR A 60 -13.07 12.67 -21.09
N ILE A 61 -12.00 11.94 -21.40
CA ILE A 61 -10.63 12.24 -20.95
C ILE A 61 -10.11 13.52 -21.60
N ALA A 62 -10.27 13.67 -22.91
CA ALA A 62 -9.80 14.83 -23.66
C ALA A 62 -10.42 16.14 -23.16
N ASN A 63 -11.69 16.11 -22.75
CA ASN A 63 -12.44 17.24 -22.22
C ASN A 63 -12.32 17.41 -20.69
N HIS A 64 -11.58 16.55 -19.99
CA HIS A 64 -11.50 16.58 -18.53
C HIS A 64 -10.68 17.81 -18.04
N PRO A 65 -11.06 18.50 -16.95
CA PRO A 65 -10.33 19.70 -16.48
C PRO A 65 -8.84 19.47 -16.18
N GLN A 66 -8.46 18.25 -15.75
CA GLN A 66 -7.04 17.89 -15.55
C GLN A 66 -6.27 17.73 -16.87
N ALA A 67 -6.92 17.40 -17.99
CA ALA A 67 -6.31 17.39 -19.32
C ALA A 67 -5.97 18.82 -19.77
N GLU A 68 -6.89 19.76 -19.59
CA GLU A 68 -6.65 21.19 -19.84
C GLU A 68 -5.53 21.74 -18.92
N GLN A 69 -5.56 21.40 -17.63
CA GLN A 69 -4.49 21.77 -16.70
C GLN A 69 -3.14 21.19 -17.12
N CYS A 70 -3.09 19.92 -17.53
CA CYS A 70 -1.86 19.31 -18.02
C CYS A 70 -1.35 20.02 -19.28
N ARG A 71 -2.21 20.32 -20.26
CA ARG A 71 -1.82 21.04 -21.49
C ARG A 71 -1.15 22.39 -21.17
N LYS A 72 -1.71 23.16 -20.22
CA LYS A 72 -1.11 24.42 -19.73
C LYS A 72 0.23 24.22 -19.00
N GLN A 73 0.43 23.10 -18.32
CA GLN A 73 1.72 22.74 -17.72
C GLN A 73 2.74 22.34 -18.80
N MET A 74 2.32 21.60 -19.82
CA MET A 74 3.17 21.19 -20.95
C MET A 74 3.64 22.39 -21.81
N GLU A 75 2.84 23.45 -21.92
CA GLU A 75 3.26 24.75 -22.50
C GLU A 75 4.44 25.37 -21.72
N GLN A 76 4.45 25.18 -20.39
CA GLN A 76 5.54 25.57 -19.48
C GLN A 76 6.66 24.50 -19.40
N ARG A 77 6.60 23.47 -20.27
CA ARG A 77 7.52 22.32 -20.37
C ARG A 77 7.43 21.33 -19.21
N ASP A 78 6.41 21.43 -18.37
CA ASP A 78 6.15 20.53 -17.26
C ASP A 78 5.14 19.44 -17.69
N ASN A 79 5.60 18.21 -17.91
CA ASN A 79 4.76 17.11 -18.42
C ASN A 79 4.52 15.97 -17.41
N ALA A 80 5.20 15.97 -16.26
CA ALA A 80 5.17 14.91 -15.25
C ALA A 80 4.66 15.40 -13.87
N LEU A 81 4.10 16.60 -13.82
CA LEU A 81 3.38 17.13 -12.65
C LEU A 81 2.07 16.34 -12.36
N PRO A 82 1.44 16.51 -11.17
CA PRO A 82 0.33 15.66 -10.73
C PRO A 82 -0.87 15.64 -11.67
N ALA A 83 -1.18 16.75 -12.34
CA ALA A 83 -2.31 16.80 -13.27
C ALA A 83 -2.05 15.90 -14.48
N CYS A 84 -0.85 16.00 -15.08
CA CYS A 84 -0.42 15.17 -16.20
C CYS A 84 -0.37 13.68 -15.84
N ARG A 85 0.34 13.29 -14.76
CA ARG A 85 0.39 11.87 -14.37
C ARG A 85 -0.99 11.28 -14.09
N ASN A 86 -1.85 12.03 -13.39
CA ASN A 86 -3.20 11.57 -13.07
C ASN A 86 -4.09 11.42 -14.32
N ILE A 87 -3.93 12.26 -15.34
CA ILE A 87 -4.72 12.15 -16.58
C ILE A 87 -4.14 11.10 -17.54
N THR A 88 -2.81 10.94 -17.62
CA THR A 88 -2.15 9.80 -18.30
C THR A 88 -2.61 8.46 -17.70
N ALA A 89 -2.56 8.30 -16.38
CA ALA A 89 -3.05 7.11 -15.70
C ALA A 89 -4.55 6.82 -15.98
N ARG A 90 -5.37 7.85 -16.21
CA ARG A 90 -6.78 7.70 -16.62
C ARG A 90 -6.95 7.37 -18.10
N ALA A 91 -6.06 7.84 -18.98
CA ALA A 91 -5.98 7.48 -20.40
C ALA A 91 -5.65 6.01 -20.59
N ASN A 92 -4.83 5.44 -19.70
CA ASN A 92 -4.42 4.04 -19.78
C ASN A 92 -5.43 3.09 -19.07
N ALA A 93 -6.58 3.59 -18.61
CA ALA A 93 -7.67 2.81 -18.03
C ALA A 93 -8.73 2.43 -19.09
N LEU A 94 -9.11 1.15 -19.09
CA LEU A 94 -9.94 0.51 -20.11
C LEU A 94 -11.39 0.35 -19.63
N ASP A 95 -12.36 0.58 -20.53
CA ASP A 95 -13.79 0.56 -20.21
C ASP A 95 -14.63 -0.44 -21.04
N GLN A 96 -14.08 -1.02 -22.12
CA GLN A 96 -14.79 -2.04 -22.93
C GLN A 96 -14.06 -3.38 -22.90
N TYR A 97 -14.67 -4.39 -22.25
CA TYR A 97 -14.10 -5.74 -22.15
C TYR A 97 -14.97 -6.75 -22.89
N SER A 98 -14.35 -7.56 -23.74
CA SER A 98 -14.99 -8.63 -24.51
C SER A 98 -14.26 -9.95 -24.26
N PHE A 99 -14.94 -10.88 -23.59
CA PHE A 99 -14.45 -12.23 -23.31
C PHE A 99 -15.21 -13.25 -24.15
N THR A 100 -14.49 -14.13 -24.82
CA THR A 100 -15.01 -15.30 -25.53
C THR A 100 -14.43 -16.55 -24.90
N VAL A 101 -15.27 -17.33 -24.22
CA VAL A 101 -14.90 -18.60 -23.59
C VAL A 101 -15.43 -19.73 -24.45
N LYS A 102 -14.55 -20.52 -25.05
CA LYS A 102 -14.87 -21.80 -25.68
C LYS A 102 -14.56 -22.93 -24.71
N TYR A 103 -15.39 -23.96 -24.69
CA TYR A 103 -15.23 -25.07 -23.76
C TYR A 103 -15.69 -26.41 -24.35
N GLU A 104 -15.01 -27.49 -23.99
CA GLU A 104 -15.35 -28.84 -24.42
C GLU A 104 -15.25 -29.84 -23.26
N LYS A 105 -16.12 -30.87 -23.29
CA LYS A 105 -16.13 -32.00 -22.34
C LYS A 105 -16.16 -31.58 -20.86
N ILE A 106 -16.77 -30.42 -20.55
CA ILE A 106 -16.80 -29.88 -19.19
C ILE A 106 -17.68 -30.76 -18.28
N PRO A 107 -17.20 -31.18 -17.09
CA PRO A 107 -18.01 -31.94 -16.15
C PRO A 107 -19.26 -31.19 -15.70
N GLN A 108 -20.40 -31.90 -15.62
CA GLN A 108 -21.70 -31.33 -15.24
C GLN A 108 -21.68 -30.59 -13.89
N ARG A 109 -20.78 -30.98 -12.97
CA ARG A 109 -20.57 -30.28 -11.68
C ARG A 109 -20.12 -28.83 -11.88
N LEU A 110 -19.22 -28.57 -12.85
CA LEU A 110 -18.73 -27.23 -13.14
C LEU A 110 -19.79 -26.39 -13.86
N MET A 111 -20.57 -27.00 -14.77
CA MET A 111 -21.72 -26.36 -15.43
C MET A 111 -22.85 -26.00 -14.45
N ASN A 112 -23.10 -26.82 -13.43
CA ASN A 112 -24.02 -26.44 -12.34
C ASN A 112 -23.43 -25.29 -11.51
N ALA A 113 -22.13 -25.35 -11.17
CA ALA A 113 -21.48 -24.29 -10.38
C ALA A 113 -21.52 -22.91 -11.08
N THR A 114 -21.25 -22.84 -12.38
CA THR A 114 -21.38 -21.58 -13.16
C THR A 114 -22.83 -21.09 -13.18
N TYR A 115 -23.82 -21.98 -13.26
CA TYR A 115 -25.23 -21.60 -13.15
C TYR A 115 -25.64 -21.11 -11.74
N GLN A 116 -25.02 -21.62 -10.66
CA GLN A 116 -25.21 -21.06 -9.31
C GLN A 116 -24.64 -19.64 -9.19
N ILE A 117 -23.45 -19.40 -9.76
CA ILE A 117 -22.83 -18.05 -9.83
C ILE A 117 -23.74 -17.10 -10.62
N TYR A 118 -24.27 -17.54 -11.76
CA TYR A 118 -25.23 -16.76 -12.54
C TYR A 118 -26.48 -16.39 -11.75
N LYS A 119 -27.07 -17.33 -11.00
CA LYS A 119 -28.24 -17.05 -10.14
C LYS A 119 -27.93 -16.03 -9.03
N LEU A 120 -26.73 -16.05 -8.46
CA LEU A 120 -26.31 -15.04 -7.50
C LEU A 120 -26.18 -13.65 -8.15
N ALA A 121 -25.56 -13.59 -9.34
CA ALA A 121 -25.44 -12.35 -10.11
C ALA A 121 -26.81 -11.78 -10.52
N ARG A 122 -27.73 -12.63 -11.00
CA ARG A 122 -29.12 -12.29 -11.29
C ARG A 122 -29.86 -11.74 -10.07
N TYR A 123 -29.69 -12.35 -8.90
CA TYR A 123 -30.31 -11.87 -7.67
C TYR A 123 -29.76 -10.50 -7.24
N ALA A 124 -28.43 -10.33 -7.24
CA ALA A 124 -27.79 -9.07 -6.86
C ALA A 124 -28.09 -7.93 -7.87
N GLY A 125 -28.16 -8.26 -9.16
CA GLY A 125 -28.45 -7.33 -10.26
C GLY A 125 -29.92 -7.27 -10.67
N PHE A 126 -30.85 -7.79 -9.87
CA PHE A 126 -32.26 -7.97 -10.27
C PHE A 126 -32.93 -6.71 -10.87
N PRO A 127 -32.76 -5.48 -10.33
CA PRO A 127 -33.37 -4.27 -10.91
C PRO A 127 -32.80 -3.87 -12.29
N TYR A 128 -31.66 -4.43 -12.67
CA TYR A 128 -30.89 -4.07 -13.86
C TYR A 128 -30.93 -5.17 -14.93
N ASN A 129 -31.45 -6.36 -14.59
CA ASN A 129 -31.36 -7.57 -15.40
C ASN A 129 -32.55 -7.77 -16.34
N SER A 130 -32.27 -8.16 -17.57
CA SER A 130 -33.24 -8.70 -18.52
C SER A 130 -32.69 -9.96 -19.18
N GLU A 131 -33.52 -10.99 -19.33
CA GLU A 131 -33.15 -12.27 -19.95
C GLU A 131 -34.00 -12.52 -21.20
N ASN A 132 -33.40 -13.14 -22.22
CA ASN A 132 -34.13 -13.84 -23.28
C ASN A 132 -33.66 -15.29 -23.35
N VAL A 133 -34.61 -16.22 -23.32
CA VAL A 133 -34.40 -17.68 -23.45
C VAL A 133 -35.22 -18.29 -24.60
N VAL A 134 -35.97 -17.47 -25.33
CA VAL A 134 -36.83 -17.90 -26.45
C VAL A 134 -36.08 -17.64 -27.76
N ASP A 135 -36.07 -18.64 -28.63
CA ASP A 135 -35.45 -18.64 -29.97
C ASP A 135 -33.97 -18.19 -30.00
N VAL A 136 -33.23 -18.45 -28.92
CA VAL A 136 -31.79 -18.16 -28.82
C VAL A 136 -30.98 -19.22 -29.57
N ASN A 137 -30.35 -18.83 -30.68
CA ASN A 137 -29.47 -19.67 -31.50
C ASN A 137 -28.00 -19.24 -31.38
N ASN A 138 -27.40 -19.50 -30.23
CA ASN A 138 -25.99 -19.24 -29.95
C ASN A 138 -25.11 -20.48 -30.17
N GLN A 139 -23.79 -20.30 -30.28
CA GLN A 139 -22.85 -21.41 -30.44
C GLN A 139 -22.81 -22.30 -29.18
N ALA A 140 -23.13 -23.59 -29.33
CA ALA A 140 -23.39 -24.53 -28.22
C ALA A 140 -22.23 -24.69 -27.20
N ASN A 141 -20.98 -24.55 -27.65
CA ASN A 141 -19.77 -24.73 -26.86
C ASN A 141 -19.04 -23.39 -26.61
N GLN A 142 -19.77 -22.27 -26.66
CA GLN A 142 -19.21 -20.93 -26.49
C GLN A 142 -20.09 -20.07 -25.57
N LEU A 143 -19.43 -19.32 -24.70
CA LEU A 143 -19.99 -18.23 -23.93
C LEU A 143 -19.29 -16.94 -24.36
N LYS A 144 -20.04 -15.87 -24.65
CA LYS A 144 -19.48 -14.52 -24.77
C LYS A 144 -19.96 -13.64 -23.63
N LEU A 145 -19.06 -12.85 -23.07
CA LEU A 145 -19.32 -11.88 -22.03
C LEU A 145 -18.77 -10.54 -22.49
N ARG A 146 -19.61 -9.50 -22.55
CA ARG A 146 -19.18 -8.12 -22.76
C ARG A 146 -19.45 -7.32 -21.49
N VAL A 147 -18.52 -6.47 -21.09
CA VAL A 147 -18.63 -5.54 -19.97
C VAL A 147 -18.21 -4.17 -20.47
N ASN A 148 -19.15 -3.25 -20.57
CA ASN A 148 -18.92 -1.88 -21.03
C ASN A 148 -19.20 -0.94 -19.85
N PHE A 149 -18.16 -0.37 -19.26
CA PHE A 149 -18.30 0.66 -18.24
C PHE A 149 -18.74 1.98 -18.86
N ALA A 150 -19.47 2.81 -18.09
CA ALA A 150 -19.70 4.20 -18.47
C ALA A 150 -18.37 4.97 -18.50
N GLU A 151 -18.32 6.10 -19.21
CA GLU A 151 -17.12 6.90 -19.44
C GLU A 151 -16.48 7.46 -18.15
N ASP A 152 -17.20 7.49 -17.02
CA ASP A 152 -16.75 7.87 -15.68
C ASP A 152 -16.53 6.67 -14.73
N HIS A 153 -16.73 5.45 -15.25
CA HIS A 153 -16.75 4.17 -14.58
C HIS A 153 -17.72 4.06 -13.38
N GLN A 154 -18.78 4.88 -13.29
CA GLN A 154 -19.78 4.81 -12.19
C GLN A 154 -20.82 3.70 -12.39
N SER A 155 -21.08 3.27 -13.62
CA SER A 155 -21.92 2.12 -13.92
C SER A 155 -21.30 1.24 -15.02
N ALA A 156 -21.90 0.07 -15.25
CA ALA A 156 -21.54 -0.86 -16.30
C ALA A 156 -22.76 -1.50 -16.95
N ASN A 157 -22.64 -1.77 -18.25
CA ASN A 157 -23.54 -2.63 -19.00
C ASN A 157 -22.86 -3.99 -19.20
N VAL A 158 -23.50 -5.08 -18.77
CA VAL A 158 -22.99 -6.46 -18.94
C VAL A 158 -23.92 -7.22 -19.88
N SER A 159 -23.37 -7.86 -20.90
CA SER A 159 -24.10 -8.71 -21.85
C SER A 159 -23.48 -10.10 -21.88
N ILE A 160 -24.32 -11.14 -21.76
CA ILE A 160 -23.92 -12.54 -21.66
C ILE A 160 -24.65 -13.31 -22.76
N GLU A 161 -23.92 -13.80 -23.76
CA GLU A 161 -24.42 -14.72 -24.79
C GLU A 161 -24.03 -16.16 -24.42
N ALA A 162 -24.96 -16.92 -23.86
CA ALA A 162 -24.79 -18.34 -23.52
C ALA A 162 -25.58 -19.23 -24.51
N PRO A 163 -25.26 -20.53 -24.66
CA PRO A 163 -25.85 -21.41 -25.69
C PRO A 163 -27.37 -21.41 -25.82
N HIS A 164 -28.08 -21.24 -24.70
CA HIS A 164 -29.55 -21.36 -24.61
C HIS A 164 -30.20 -20.13 -23.94
N ALA A 165 -29.43 -19.07 -23.69
CA ALA A 165 -29.90 -17.87 -23.00
C ALA A 165 -29.02 -16.67 -23.32
N ASN A 166 -29.65 -15.52 -23.51
CA ASN A 166 -29.01 -14.22 -23.47
C ASN A 166 -29.42 -13.49 -22.18
N ALA A 167 -28.47 -12.86 -21.49
CA ALA A 167 -28.75 -12.02 -20.33
C ALA A 167 -28.06 -10.68 -20.48
N GLU A 168 -28.77 -9.60 -20.15
CA GLU A 168 -28.25 -8.25 -20.10
C GLU A 168 -28.44 -7.69 -18.70
N PHE A 169 -27.48 -6.88 -18.24
CA PHE A 169 -27.56 -6.04 -17.05
C PHE A 169 -27.25 -4.62 -17.50
N LYS A 170 -28.21 -3.71 -17.39
CA LYS A 170 -28.09 -2.33 -17.89
C LYS A 170 -27.95 -1.33 -16.74
N ASN A 171 -26.99 -0.41 -16.85
CA ASN A 171 -26.69 0.61 -15.85
C ASN A 171 -26.45 0.05 -14.44
N LEU A 172 -25.73 -1.08 -14.34
CA LEU A 172 -25.36 -1.70 -13.07
C LEU A 172 -24.38 -0.79 -12.32
N PRO A 173 -24.70 -0.28 -11.12
CA PRO A 173 -23.83 0.65 -10.41
C PRO A 173 -22.52 -0.03 -9.95
N VAL A 174 -21.39 0.65 -10.13
CA VAL A 174 -20.07 0.18 -9.72
C VAL A 174 -19.68 0.86 -8.40
N PRO A 175 -19.63 0.13 -7.27
CA PRO A 175 -19.23 0.70 -5.99
C PRO A 175 -17.84 1.36 -6.05
N HIS A 176 -17.66 2.50 -5.39
CA HIS A 176 -16.41 3.28 -5.45
C HIS A 176 -15.15 2.42 -5.23
N MET A 177 -15.14 1.56 -4.21
CA MET A 177 -14.00 0.68 -3.92
C MET A 177 -13.79 -0.40 -5.00
N ALA A 178 -14.87 -0.90 -5.61
CA ALA A 178 -14.79 -1.91 -6.66
C ALA A 178 -14.14 -1.39 -7.95
N LYS A 179 -14.19 -0.06 -8.20
CA LYS A 179 -13.50 0.57 -9.35
C LYS A 179 -12.00 0.27 -9.38
N HIS A 180 -11.33 0.12 -8.25
CA HIS A 180 -9.87 -0.14 -8.23
C HIS A 180 -9.53 -1.58 -8.65
N ILE A 181 -10.46 -2.52 -8.46
CA ILE A 181 -10.36 -3.93 -8.84
C ILE A 181 -10.79 -4.12 -10.30
N LEU A 182 -12.01 -3.67 -10.64
CA LEU A 182 -12.64 -3.85 -11.96
C LEU A 182 -12.00 -2.97 -13.05
N ILE A 183 -11.51 -1.79 -12.63
CA ILE A 183 -10.67 -0.78 -13.29
C ILE A 183 -9.41 -1.25 -14.05
N ILE A 184 -9.47 -2.16 -15.02
CA ILE A 184 -8.25 -2.64 -15.68
C ILE A 184 -7.52 -1.49 -16.39
N ASN A 185 -6.20 -1.46 -16.19
CA ASN A 185 -5.28 -0.44 -16.66
C ASN A 185 -4.09 -1.11 -17.35
N ALA A 186 -3.59 -0.53 -18.43
CA ALA A 186 -2.51 -1.10 -19.23
C ALA A 186 -1.10 -0.90 -18.63
N GLN A 187 -0.93 0.01 -17.66
CA GLN A 187 0.35 0.27 -16.97
C GLN A 187 0.36 -0.18 -15.51
N TYR A 188 -0.74 -0.01 -14.78
CA TYR A 188 -0.79 -0.27 -13.33
C TYR A 188 -1.44 -1.61 -12.98
N ASP A 189 -0.66 -2.44 -12.29
CA ASP A 189 -1.10 -3.73 -11.77
C ASP A 189 -2.16 -3.58 -10.66
N ILE A 190 -2.89 -4.67 -10.40
CA ILE A 190 -4.06 -4.63 -9.51
C ILE A 190 -3.69 -4.31 -8.05
N ASP A 191 -2.56 -4.80 -7.57
CA ASP A 191 -2.06 -4.50 -6.22
C ASP A 191 -1.61 -3.05 -6.10
N GLU A 192 -1.01 -2.48 -7.16
CA GLU A 192 -0.66 -1.07 -7.20
C GLU A 192 -1.89 -0.18 -7.12
N ARG A 193 -2.91 -0.41 -7.96
CA ARG A 193 -4.15 0.38 -7.93
C ARG A 193 -4.88 0.28 -6.59
N MET A 194 -4.87 -0.90 -5.98
CA MET A 194 -5.43 -1.13 -4.65
C MET A 194 -4.62 -0.45 -3.54
N GLY A 195 -3.29 -0.46 -3.64
CA GLY A 195 -2.38 0.25 -2.75
C GLY A 195 -2.58 1.76 -2.83
N TYR A 196 -2.61 2.32 -4.04
CA TYR A 196 -2.90 3.75 -4.28
C TYR A 196 -4.23 4.18 -3.67
N ALA A 197 -5.28 3.35 -3.79
CA ALA A 197 -6.59 3.61 -3.20
C ALA A 197 -6.59 3.53 -1.66
N ALA A 198 -5.94 2.50 -1.09
CA ALA A 198 -5.90 2.28 0.36
C ALA A 198 -5.00 3.29 1.10
N LEU A 199 -3.95 3.80 0.43
CA LEU A 199 -2.96 4.71 0.99
C LEU A 199 -3.10 6.15 0.47
N ASN A 200 -4.24 6.55 -0.09
CA ASN A 200 -4.50 7.93 -0.56
C ASN A 200 -3.40 8.50 -1.50
N GLY A 201 -2.88 7.68 -2.42
CA GLY A 201 -1.79 8.09 -3.33
C GLY A 201 -0.36 7.90 -2.79
N GLN A 202 -0.18 7.35 -1.59
CA GLN A 202 1.14 7.16 -0.95
C GLN A 202 1.74 5.76 -1.11
N TYR A 203 1.13 4.89 -1.93
CA TYR A 203 1.74 3.65 -2.40
C TYR A 203 2.63 3.99 -3.60
N ASN A 204 3.91 3.58 -3.59
CA ASN A 204 4.91 3.97 -4.61
C ASN A 204 4.87 5.48 -4.97
N PRO A 205 5.11 6.39 -4.00
CA PRO A 205 5.08 7.83 -4.28
C PRO A 205 6.23 8.24 -5.22
N VAL A 206 5.98 9.36 -5.92
CA VAL A 206 6.74 9.73 -7.11
C VAL A 206 7.24 11.17 -7.03
N CYS A 207 8.57 11.33 -6.95
CA CYS A 207 9.27 12.60 -7.06
C CYS A 207 9.55 12.93 -8.54
N VAL A 208 9.55 14.21 -8.90
CA VAL A 208 9.85 14.67 -10.27
C VAL A 208 10.73 15.92 -10.23
N ALA A 209 11.74 15.97 -11.09
CA ALA A 209 12.40 17.20 -11.51
C ALA A 209 12.09 17.45 -13.00
N ASP A 210 11.11 18.32 -13.25
CA ASP A 210 10.49 18.57 -14.55
C ASP A 210 11.14 19.78 -15.28
N GLY A 211 10.57 20.23 -16.39
CA GLY A 211 11.08 21.32 -17.21
C GLY A 211 11.38 22.61 -16.42
N SER A 212 10.37 23.11 -15.69
CA SER A 212 10.41 24.35 -14.89
C SER A 212 10.06 24.14 -13.41
N SER A 213 9.38 23.03 -13.09
CA SER A 213 8.89 22.71 -11.75
C SER A 213 9.52 21.43 -11.19
N ALA A 214 9.40 21.24 -9.87
CA ALA A 214 9.68 19.99 -9.19
C ALA A 214 8.50 19.57 -8.32
N GLN A 215 8.45 18.28 -8.01
CA GLN A 215 7.48 17.67 -7.11
C GLN A 215 8.19 16.73 -6.14
N THR A 216 7.87 16.85 -4.85
CA THR A 216 8.32 15.93 -3.78
C THR A 216 7.51 14.64 -3.74
N PHE A 217 8.04 13.61 -3.05
CA PHE A 217 7.31 12.37 -2.77
C PHE A 217 5.98 12.61 -2.03
N ASP A 218 5.91 13.63 -1.17
CA ASP A 218 4.71 13.98 -0.42
C ASP A 218 3.74 14.87 -1.23
N ASN A 219 3.97 15.01 -2.54
CA ASN A 219 3.10 15.70 -3.50
C ASN A 219 3.04 17.23 -3.30
N LYS A 220 4.18 17.85 -2.96
CA LYS A 220 4.38 19.31 -2.96
C LYS A 220 5.08 19.74 -4.25
N THR A 221 4.40 20.54 -5.06
CA THR A 221 4.95 21.13 -6.29
C THR A 221 5.55 22.51 -6.01
N TYR A 222 6.69 22.83 -6.61
CA TYR A 222 7.38 24.12 -6.45
C TYR A 222 8.29 24.45 -7.66
N PRO A 223 8.66 25.73 -7.89
CA PRO A 223 9.53 26.10 -9.01
C PRO A 223 10.96 25.57 -8.89
N LEU A 224 11.49 24.97 -9.96
CA LEU A 224 12.81 24.33 -10.00
C LEU A 224 13.80 25.16 -10.85
N ASN A 225 14.41 26.16 -10.23
CA ASN A 225 15.45 26.98 -10.86
C ASN A 225 16.84 26.40 -10.60
N LEU A 226 17.29 25.48 -11.46
CA LEU A 226 18.66 24.94 -11.41
C LEU A 226 19.64 25.88 -12.12
N GLU A 227 20.77 26.15 -11.48
CA GLU A 227 21.89 26.85 -12.12
C GLU A 227 22.54 25.97 -13.20
N LYS A 228 22.91 26.60 -14.33
CA LYS A 228 23.61 25.91 -15.42
C LYS A 228 24.92 25.30 -14.93
N ASP A 229 25.15 24.07 -15.36
CA ASP A 229 26.30 23.21 -15.06
C ASP A 229 26.61 22.94 -13.58
N SER A 230 25.68 23.25 -12.68
CA SER A 230 25.78 22.93 -11.26
C SER A 230 24.96 21.68 -10.92
N TRP A 231 25.58 20.72 -10.22
CA TRP A 231 24.88 19.55 -9.70
C TRP A 231 24.06 19.92 -8.45
N TYR A 232 22.87 19.35 -8.33
CA TYR A 232 21.98 19.46 -7.17
C TYR A 232 21.63 18.06 -6.66
N VAL A 233 21.44 17.91 -5.35
CA VAL A 233 21.01 16.63 -4.76
C VAL A 233 19.49 16.48 -4.92
N LEU A 234 19.07 15.67 -5.89
CA LEU A 234 17.66 15.35 -6.10
C LEU A 234 17.14 14.50 -4.93
N MET A 235 17.88 13.45 -4.58
CA MET A 235 17.61 12.58 -3.43
C MET A 235 18.91 12.01 -2.89
N THR A 236 19.05 11.86 -1.58
CA THR A 236 20.11 11.07 -0.94
C THR A 236 19.56 10.34 0.27
N SER A 237 20.05 9.13 0.51
CA SER A 237 19.65 8.30 1.65
C SER A 237 20.13 8.93 2.95
N ALA A 238 19.23 9.06 3.92
CA ALA A 238 19.48 9.64 5.23
C ALA A 238 19.19 8.60 6.34
N PRO A 239 19.97 8.58 7.43
CA PRO A 239 19.73 7.64 8.53
C PRO A 239 18.34 7.80 9.17
N LYS A 240 17.54 6.72 9.22
CA LYS A 240 16.29 6.71 10.01
C LYS A 240 16.61 6.95 11.48
N GLN A 241 16.08 8.04 12.05
CA GLN A 241 16.13 8.29 13.49
C GLN A 241 15.18 7.34 14.23
N ARG A 242 15.68 6.15 14.61
CA ARG A 242 14.94 5.23 15.48
C ARG A 242 14.74 5.82 16.88
N GLN A 243 13.58 5.57 17.47
CA GLN A 243 13.22 6.03 18.83
C GLN A 243 14.12 5.45 19.93
N ASN A 244 14.77 4.30 19.68
CA ASN A 244 15.78 3.72 20.55
C ASN A 244 17.17 3.96 19.94
N ASN A 245 18.09 4.54 20.70
CA ASN A 245 19.43 5.05 20.30
C ASN A 245 20.43 4.04 19.67
N LYS A 246 20.01 2.81 19.34
CA LYS A 246 20.81 1.88 18.52
C LYS A 246 20.66 2.22 17.04
N PHE A 247 21.53 3.13 16.56
CA PHE A 247 21.85 3.24 15.14
C PHE A 247 22.50 1.94 14.66
N ASP A 248 21.89 1.28 13.68
CA ASP A 248 22.53 0.16 12.98
C ASP A 248 23.39 0.70 11.83
N PHE A 249 24.65 1.01 12.18
CA PHE A 249 25.66 1.47 11.23
C PHE A 249 26.14 0.39 10.24
N LYS A 250 25.71 -0.88 10.37
CA LYS A 250 26.09 -1.95 9.44
C LYS A 250 25.07 -2.10 8.31
N THR A 251 23.77 -2.16 8.62
CA THR A 251 22.74 -2.23 7.56
C THR A 251 22.58 -0.92 6.78
N GLN A 252 23.06 0.23 7.30
CA GLN A 252 23.08 1.51 6.59
C GLN A 252 24.30 1.77 5.69
N ARG A 253 25.34 0.91 5.68
CA ARG A 253 26.47 1.08 4.74
C ARG A 253 26.16 0.53 3.36
N ASN A 254 25.41 -0.57 3.32
CA ASN A 254 25.00 -1.21 2.08
C ASN A 254 23.65 -0.65 1.66
N ASN A 255 23.44 -0.48 0.35
CA ASN A 255 22.22 0.01 -0.28
C ASN A 255 21.90 1.51 -0.02
N ASN A 256 22.91 2.34 0.25
CA ASN A 256 22.79 3.80 0.16
C ASN A 256 22.64 4.23 -1.31
N VAL A 257 21.71 5.15 -1.57
CA VAL A 257 21.48 5.75 -2.88
C VAL A 257 21.57 7.27 -2.80
N THR A 258 22.23 7.88 -3.79
CA THR A 258 22.18 9.32 -4.06
C THR A 258 21.89 9.56 -5.54
N ILE A 259 20.87 10.36 -5.83
CA ILE A 259 20.49 10.82 -7.17
C ILE A 259 20.82 12.31 -7.25
N LEU A 260 21.62 12.69 -8.24
CA LEU A 260 21.98 14.07 -8.54
C LEU A 260 21.36 14.49 -9.88
N VAL A 261 21.02 15.76 -10.00
CA VAL A 261 20.52 16.37 -11.24
C VAL A 261 21.30 17.65 -11.56
N LYS A 262 21.60 17.90 -12.84
CA LYS A 262 22.31 19.09 -13.33
C LYS A 262 21.61 19.63 -14.57
N GLN A 263 21.44 20.93 -14.69
CA GLN A 263 20.97 21.56 -15.93
C GLN A 263 22.17 21.83 -16.86
N SER A 264 22.29 21.11 -17.97
CA SER A 264 23.47 21.18 -18.87
C SER A 264 23.24 21.95 -20.18
N GLY A 265 22.01 22.41 -20.40
CA GLY A 265 21.62 23.25 -21.53
C GLY A 265 20.19 23.72 -21.36
N ASP A 266 19.66 24.44 -22.34
CA ASP A 266 18.25 24.85 -22.29
C ASP A 266 17.35 23.62 -22.43
N ASN A 267 16.49 23.40 -21.45
CA ASN A 267 15.64 22.19 -21.33
C ASN A 267 16.39 20.84 -21.36
N LYS A 268 17.67 20.81 -20.98
CA LYS A 268 18.48 19.58 -20.90
C LYS A 268 18.98 19.36 -19.48
N LYS A 269 18.65 18.20 -18.92
CA LYS A 269 19.13 17.75 -17.61
C LYS A 269 20.06 16.56 -17.76
N GLU A 270 21.11 16.49 -16.96
CA GLU A 270 21.87 15.26 -16.72
C GLU A 270 21.49 14.71 -15.36
N VAL A 271 21.44 13.38 -15.24
CA VAL A 271 21.13 12.69 -14.00
C VAL A 271 22.24 11.69 -13.68
N LYS A 272 22.64 11.64 -12.41
CA LYS A 272 23.66 10.72 -11.91
C LYS A 272 23.14 9.98 -10.69
N VAL A 273 23.06 8.66 -10.76
CA VAL A 273 22.73 7.78 -9.64
C VAL A 273 24.01 7.17 -9.10
N VAL A 274 24.23 7.29 -7.79
CA VAL A 274 25.35 6.73 -7.06
C VAL A 274 24.79 5.73 -6.05
N LEU A 275 25.13 4.45 -6.23
CA LEU A 275 24.68 3.32 -5.41
C LEU A 275 25.84 2.82 -4.55
N ASN A 276 25.54 2.28 -3.37
CA ASN A 276 26.51 1.66 -2.45
C ASN A 276 27.74 2.55 -2.19
N ASN A 277 27.51 3.83 -1.93
CA ASN A 277 28.56 4.84 -1.68
C ASN A 277 29.59 5.01 -2.82
N GLY A 278 29.25 4.64 -4.06
CA GLY A 278 30.11 4.80 -5.24
C GLY A 278 30.60 3.50 -5.87
N GLU A 279 30.20 2.33 -5.33
CA GLU A 279 30.47 1.03 -5.94
C GLU A 279 29.87 0.90 -7.34
N HIS A 280 28.66 1.45 -7.54
CA HIS A 280 28.05 1.57 -8.86
C HIS A 280 27.60 3.01 -9.12
N VAL A 281 27.87 3.48 -10.34
CA VAL A 281 27.46 4.80 -10.82
C VAL A 281 26.72 4.65 -12.14
N ILE A 282 25.53 5.23 -12.22
CA ILE A 282 24.71 5.31 -13.44
C ILE A 282 24.67 6.78 -13.88
N ASP A 283 25.28 7.08 -15.02
CA ASP A 283 25.26 8.39 -15.66
C ASP A 283 24.22 8.38 -16.79
N MET A 284 23.31 9.34 -16.78
CA MET A 284 22.26 9.52 -17.78
C MET A 284 22.34 10.91 -18.39
N GLN A 285 22.57 10.97 -19.70
CA GLN A 285 22.79 12.20 -20.44
C GLN A 285 21.76 12.35 -21.57
N PRO A 286 21.30 13.56 -21.88
CA PRO A 286 20.29 13.78 -22.92
C PRO A 286 20.89 13.53 -24.30
N THR A 287 20.19 12.76 -25.13
CA THR A 287 20.54 12.54 -26.53
C THR A 287 19.29 12.63 -27.41
N SER A 288 19.46 12.62 -28.73
CA SER A 288 18.35 12.70 -29.68
C SER A 288 18.52 11.60 -30.72
N ASN A 289 18.40 10.36 -30.26
CA ASN A 289 18.48 9.15 -31.08
C ASN A 289 17.07 8.57 -31.28
N ASN A 290 16.82 7.91 -32.41
CA ASN A 290 15.49 7.40 -32.78
C ASN A 290 14.90 6.37 -31.77
N ASP A 291 15.78 5.62 -31.09
CA ASP A 291 15.38 4.57 -30.14
C ASP A 291 15.17 5.08 -28.71
N ALA A 292 15.93 6.11 -28.28
CA ALA A 292 15.97 6.60 -26.91
C ALA A 292 16.49 8.04 -26.82
N ASN A 293 15.88 8.83 -25.94
CA ASN A 293 16.23 10.23 -25.65
C ASN A 293 17.38 10.35 -24.62
N ALA A 294 17.93 9.23 -24.16
CA ALA A 294 18.99 9.16 -23.16
C ALA A 294 20.16 8.28 -23.60
N LYS A 295 21.39 8.79 -23.38
CA LYS A 295 22.60 7.98 -23.35
C LYS A 295 22.82 7.54 -21.90
N ILE A 296 22.88 6.23 -21.67
CA ILE A 296 23.07 5.63 -20.35
C ILE A 296 24.46 5.00 -20.26
N GLN A 297 25.17 5.26 -19.17
CA GLN A 297 26.42 4.60 -18.83
C GLN A 297 26.32 4.03 -17.41
N VAL A 298 26.69 2.76 -17.24
CA VAL A 298 26.84 2.14 -15.91
C VAL A 298 28.31 1.82 -15.72
N ASN A 299 28.92 2.35 -14.66
CA ASN A 299 30.35 2.23 -14.37
C ASN A 299 31.23 2.61 -15.58
N LYS A 300 30.87 3.72 -16.24
CA LYS A 300 31.47 4.26 -17.49
C LYS A 300 31.30 3.38 -18.75
N LYS A 301 30.63 2.23 -18.66
CA LYS A 301 30.30 1.38 -19.83
C LYS A 301 28.93 1.76 -20.39
N GLU A 302 28.86 2.06 -21.68
CA GLU A 302 27.59 2.40 -22.35
C GLU A 302 26.60 1.24 -22.31
N GLN A 303 25.34 1.57 -22.03
CA GLN A 303 24.24 0.63 -21.97
C GLN A 303 23.22 0.95 -23.05
N ARG A 304 22.69 -0.10 -23.71
CA ARG A 304 21.63 0.06 -24.69
C ARG A 304 20.27 0.10 -23.99
N ALA A 305 19.46 1.10 -24.32
CA ALA A 305 18.02 1.08 -24.11
C ALA A 305 17.32 0.66 -25.42
N SER A 306 16.25 -0.11 -25.32
CA SER A 306 15.46 -0.59 -26.46
C SER A 306 13.98 -0.62 -26.09
N LYS A 307 13.12 -0.36 -27.09
CA LYS A 307 11.65 -0.46 -26.95
C LYS A 307 11.14 -1.90 -26.93
N ASN A 308 11.92 -2.84 -27.46
CA ASN A 308 11.49 -4.23 -27.68
C ASN A 308 12.15 -5.23 -26.72
N ASN A 309 13.22 -4.84 -26.02
CA ASN A 309 14.00 -5.73 -25.17
C ASN A 309 14.47 -5.00 -23.90
N VAL A 310 14.40 -5.69 -22.76
CA VAL A 310 15.00 -5.23 -21.50
C VAL A 310 16.49 -5.61 -21.48
N ASN A 311 17.36 -4.63 -21.25
CA ASN A 311 18.78 -4.84 -21.02
C ASN A 311 19.03 -5.03 -19.52
N GLU A 312 19.46 -6.23 -19.10
CA GLU A 312 19.84 -6.49 -17.71
C GLU A 312 21.31 -6.16 -17.47
N VAL A 313 21.59 -5.27 -16.52
CA VAL A 313 22.94 -4.88 -16.14
C VAL A 313 23.31 -5.54 -14.82
N THR A 314 24.35 -6.38 -14.85
CA THR A 314 24.91 -7.05 -13.68
C THR A 314 26.28 -6.50 -13.30
N ASP A 315 26.69 -6.76 -12.06
CA ASP A 315 28.03 -6.50 -11.56
C ASP A 315 29.00 -7.68 -11.86
N ASN A 316 30.24 -7.59 -11.35
CA ASN A 316 31.24 -8.64 -11.53
C ASN A 316 30.93 -9.94 -10.76
N GLN A 317 29.96 -9.93 -9.84
CA GLN A 317 29.48 -11.10 -9.07
C GLN A 317 28.16 -11.66 -9.65
N ASN A 318 27.75 -11.17 -10.83
CA ASN A 318 26.48 -11.48 -11.50
C ASN A 318 25.22 -11.08 -10.68
N GLN A 319 25.35 -10.12 -9.75
CA GLN A 319 24.23 -9.46 -9.09
C GLN A 319 23.62 -8.42 -10.02
N ARG A 320 22.28 -8.37 -10.09
CA ARG A 320 21.55 -7.42 -10.96
C ARG A 320 21.55 -6.01 -10.35
N ILE A 321 22.27 -5.09 -10.99
CA ILE A 321 22.29 -3.66 -10.65
C ILE A 321 21.00 -2.98 -11.10
N ALA A 322 20.64 -3.14 -12.38
CA ALA A 322 19.52 -2.46 -13.01
C ALA A 322 18.95 -3.23 -14.22
N GLN A 323 17.72 -2.90 -14.60
CA GLN A 323 17.09 -3.25 -15.87
C GLN A 323 16.81 -1.96 -16.64
N ILE A 324 17.20 -1.90 -17.92
CA ILE A 324 17.13 -0.70 -18.74
C ILE A 324 16.34 -0.98 -20.02
N TYR A 325 15.32 -0.17 -20.30
CA TYR A 325 14.53 -0.21 -21.52
C TYR A 325 14.02 1.19 -21.89
N ALA A 326 13.53 1.37 -23.12
CA ALA A 326 12.92 2.62 -23.58
C ALA A 326 11.42 2.42 -23.78
N LEU A 327 10.61 3.43 -23.45
CA LEU A 327 9.18 3.46 -23.77
C LEU A 327 8.96 4.06 -25.17
N PRO A 328 7.74 3.97 -25.76
CA PRO A 328 7.48 4.43 -27.13
C PRO A 328 7.85 5.90 -27.39
N SER A 329 7.66 6.77 -26.41
CA SER A 329 8.05 8.20 -26.40
C SER A 329 9.57 8.46 -26.45
N GLY A 330 10.39 7.43 -26.27
CA GLY A 330 11.85 7.52 -26.20
C GLY A 330 12.39 7.85 -24.80
N GLU A 331 11.52 8.06 -23.81
CA GLU A 331 11.94 8.09 -22.41
C GLU A 331 12.50 6.70 -21.99
N VAL A 332 13.52 6.72 -21.14
CA VAL A 332 14.26 5.53 -20.72
C VAL A 332 13.96 5.22 -19.26
N VAL A 333 13.56 3.99 -19.01
CA VAL A 333 13.31 3.46 -17.67
C VAL A 333 14.55 2.71 -17.18
N VAL A 334 14.97 3.03 -15.96
CA VAL A 334 16.04 2.35 -15.22
C VAL A 334 15.44 1.81 -13.93
N ASN A 335 15.05 0.55 -13.95
CA ASN A 335 14.49 -0.16 -12.80
C ASN A 335 15.63 -0.78 -11.96
N MET A 336 15.70 -0.44 -10.68
CA MET A 336 16.73 -0.89 -9.72
C MET A 336 16.05 -1.60 -8.54
N PRO A 337 15.54 -2.84 -8.74
CA PRO A 337 14.65 -3.48 -7.76
C PRO A 337 15.35 -3.80 -6.43
N GLN A 338 16.65 -4.15 -6.44
CA GLN A 338 17.44 -4.36 -5.22
C GLN A 338 17.57 -3.07 -4.37
N TYR A 339 17.54 -1.91 -5.02
CA TYR A 339 17.64 -0.60 -4.38
C TYR A 339 16.27 0.00 -4.06
N GLY A 340 15.18 -0.55 -4.62
CA GLY A 340 13.81 -0.10 -4.36
C GLY A 340 13.44 1.19 -5.09
N LEU A 341 13.99 1.40 -6.28
CA LEU A 341 13.83 2.61 -7.09
C LEU A 341 13.54 2.26 -8.55
N VAL A 342 12.69 3.06 -9.19
CA VAL A 342 12.53 3.11 -10.64
C VAL A 342 12.70 4.57 -11.08
N LEU A 343 13.49 4.80 -12.13
CA LEU A 343 13.65 6.12 -12.73
C LEU A 343 13.12 6.09 -14.16
N ASN A 344 12.29 7.06 -14.53
CA ASN A 344 11.90 7.31 -15.91
C ASN A 344 12.45 8.69 -16.34
N TYR A 345 13.16 8.75 -17.47
CA TYR A 345 13.98 9.90 -17.88
C TYR A 345 13.96 10.13 -19.41
N ASP A 346 13.63 11.35 -19.84
CA ASP A 346 13.48 11.70 -21.27
C ASP A 346 14.53 12.69 -21.82
N GLY A 347 15.55 13.05 -21.03
CA GLY A 347 16.53 14.07 -21.36
C GLY A 347 16.22 15.49 -20.87
N SER A 348 14.93 15.80 -20.62
CA SER A 348 14.46 17.11 -20.14
C SER A 348 13.98 17.07 -18.69
N ARG A 349 13.41 15.94 -18.27
CA ARG A 349 12.88 15.65 -16.92
C ARG A 349 13.26 14.27 -16.44
N VAL A 350 13.20 14.09 -15.13
CA VAL A 350 13.36 12.78 -14.46
C VAL A 350 12.27 12.59 -13.42
N MET A 351 11.62 11.43 -13.49
CA MET A 351 10.69 10.89 -12.52
C MET A 351 11.40 9.81 -11.69
N VAL A 352 11.15 9.79 -10.39
CA VAL A 352 11.75 8.86 -9.43
C VAL A 352 10.63 8.25 -8.59
N ASP A 353 10.41 6.95 -8.77
CA ASP A 353 9.51 6.15 -7.94
C ASP A 353 10.33 5.49 -6.83
N ALA A 354 9.87 5.58 -5.58
CA ALA A 354 10.59 5.05 -4.42
C ALA A 354 9.68 4.24 -3.50
N ASN A 355 10.11 3.05 -3.10
CA ASN A 355 9.34 2.23 -2.16
C ASN A 355 9.52 2.69 -0.69
N ASP A 356 8.65 2.20 0.20
CA ASP A 356 8.55 2.60 1.62
C ASP A 356 9.85 2.48 2.44
N ARG A 357 10.90 1.81 1.95
CA ARG A 357 12.21 1.82 2.63
C ARG A 357 12.75 3.24 2.81
N PHE A 358 12.46 4.14 1.86
CA PHE A 358 12.94 5.52 1.83
C PHE A 358 12.09 6.49 2.68
N ARG A 359 10.92 6.06 3.15
CA ARG A 359 10.06 6.87 4.04
C ARG A 359 10.82 7.26 5.32
N ASP A 360 10.78 8.53 5.69
CA ASP A 360 11.58 9.16 6.76
C ASP A 360 13.12 9.06 6.61
N ALA A 361 13.62 8.63 5.44
CA ALA A 361 15.01 8.22 5.19
C ALA A 361 15.66 8.87 3.97
N ILE A 362 15.19 10.04 3.55
CA ILE A 362 15.84 10.80 2.48
C ILE A 362 16.02 12.27 2.82
N ARG A 363 16.91 12.93 2.08
CA ARG A 363 17.04 14.37 1.98
C ARG A 363 17.30 14.73 0.51
N GLY A 364 16.91 15.92 0.09
CA GLY A 364 17.10 16.37 -1.29
C GLY A 364 15.93 17.21 -1.78
N LEU A 365 15.99 17.62 -3.04
CA LEU A 365 14.88 18.30 -3.72
C LEU A 365 13.57 17.48 -3.71
N CYS A 366 13.65 16.15 -3.68
CA CYS A 366 12.49 15.26 -3.53
C CYS A 366 11.79 15.32 -2.15
N GLY A 367 12.31 16.11 -1.21
CA GLY A 367 11.66 16.39 0.06
C GLY A 367 12.10 15.49 1.22
N SER A 368 11.20 15.31 2.19
CA SER A 368 11.43 14.55 3.42
C SER A 368 10.92 13.10 3.34
N PHE A 369 9.90 12.87 2.50
CA PHE A 369 9.16 11.62 2.35
C PHE A 369 8.63 11.10 3.69
N THR A 370 7.86 11.93 4.38
CA THR A 370 7.18 11.63 5.65
C THR A 370 5.67 11.38 5.45
N GLY A 371 5.13 11.80 4.30
CA GLY A 371 3.71 11.97 4.02
C GLY A 371 3.22 13.41 4.24
N GLU A 372 4.06 14.33 4.72
CA GLU A 372 3.66 15.67 5.18
C GLU A 372 4.35 16.82 4.41
N LYS A 373 3.64 17.40 3.43
CA LYS A 373 4.09 18.57 2.62
C LYS A 373 4.61 19.75 3.43
N ALA A 374 4.24 19.85 4.70
CA ALA A 374 4.68 20.89 5.61
C ALA A 374 6.19 20.81 5.92
N ASP A 375 6.79 19.61 5.97
CA ASP A 375 8.21 19.44 6.31
C ASP A 375 9.13 19.06 5.12
N ASP A 376 8.56 18.86 3.94
CA ASP A 376 9.27 18.64 2.67
C ASP A 376 10.44 19.60 2.39
N PHE A 377 10.34 20.87 2.80
CA PHE A 377 11.43 21.85 2.62
C PHE A 377 12.50 21.75 3.71
N ILE A 378 12.75 20.53 4.18
CA ILE A 378 13.83 20.21 5.10
C ILE A 378 15.19 20.35 4.41
N THR A 379 16.12 20.99 5.07
CA THR A 379 17.49 21.23 4.59
C THR A 379 18.45 20.12 5.02
N PRO A 380 19.69 20.06 4.47
CA PRO A 380 20.74 19.18 4.99
C PRO A 380 21.04 19.35 6.50
N ARG A 381 20.65 20.48 7.11
CA ARG A 381 20.80 20.78 8.54
C ARG A 381 19.58 20.40 9.39
N ASN A 382 18.59 19.70 8.83
CA ASN A 382 17.35 19.29 9.49
C ASN A 382 16.50 20.45 10.04
N CYS A 383 16.44 21.58 9.33
CA CYS A 383 15.43 22.61 9.55
C CYS A 383 14.63 22.90 8.28
N ILE A 384 13.42 23.40 8.45
CA ILE A 384 12.43 23.60 7.39
C ILE A 384 12.50 25.06 6.92
N LEU A 385 12.63 25.24 5.61
CA LEU A 385 12.53 26.54 4.94
C LEU A 385 11.11 26.81 4.44
N ARG A 386 10.77 28.08 4.26
CA ARG A 386 9.49 28.51 3.66
C ARG A 386 9.59 28.67 2.15
N GLU A 387 10.65 29.31 1.69
CA GLU A 387 10.83 29.67 0.28
C GLU A 387 11.48 28.56 -0.53
N ALA A 388 10.86 28.21 -1.66
CA ALA A 388 11.35 27.20 -2.59
C ALA A 388 12.75 27.52 -3.15
N ARG A 389 13.03 28.81 -3.39
CA ARG A 389 14.34 29.28 -3.89
C ARG A 389 15.48 28.91 -2.95
N ASP A 390 15.31 29.19 -1.66
CA ASP A 390 16.34 28.94 -0.65
C ASP A 390 16.50 27.42 -0.40
N PHE A 391 15.40 26.67 -0.48
CA PHE A 391 15.41 25.20 -0.44
C PHE A 391 16.20 24.59 -1.61
N VAL A 392 15.96 25.05 -2.85
CA VAL A 392 16.73 24.58 -4.01
C VAL A 392 18.21 24.89 -3.86
N ALA A 393 18.55 26.13 -3.47
CA ALA A 393 19.93 26.55 -3.31
C ALA A 393 20.67 25.81 -2.17
N ALA A 394 19.96 25.41 -1.10
CA ALA A 394 20.53 24.59 -0.01
C ALA A 394 20.97 23.18 -0.45
N TYR A 395 20.51 22.70 -1.61
CA TYR A 395 20.90 21.42 -2.21
C TYR A 395 21.84 21.55 -3.42
N SER A 396 22.30 22.76 -3.74
CA SER A 396 23.36 22.98 -4.74
C SER A 396 24.68 22.38 -4.27
N LEU A 397 25.41 21.72 -5.17
CA LEU A 397 26.78 21.27 -4.93
C LEU A 397 27.82 22.34 -5.28
N SER A 398 27.44 23.44 -5.93
CA SER A 398 28.31 24.56 -6.27
C SER A 398 28.77 25.36 -5.03
N SER A 399 30.06 25.70 -4.97
CA SER A 399 30.66 26.45 -3.85
C SER A 399 30.04 27.84 -3.68
N ASN A 400 29.84 28.57 -4.78
CA ASN A 400 29.40 29.97 -4.77
C ASN A 400 28.03 30.17 -4.09
N ASN A 401 27.13 29.19 -4.20
CA ASN A 401 25.81 29.22 -3.56
C ASN A 401 25.80 28.56 -2.18
N LYS A 402 26.59 27.49 -1.99
CA LYS A 402 26.74 26.83 -0.68
C LYS A 402 27.08 27.84 0.40
N ASP A 403 28.06 28.70 0.20
CA ASP A 403 28.55 29.56 1.28
C ASP A 403 27.52 30.63 1.67
N ASN A 404 26.85 31.23 0.68
CA ASN A 404 25.80 32.22 0.89
C ASN A 404 24.56 31.66 1.62
N VAL A 405 24.09 30.47 1.22
CA VAL A 405 22.90 29.86 1.86
C VAL A 405 23.27 29.24 3.21
N ASN A 406 24.43 28.59 3.34
CA ASN A 406 24.90 28.07 4.63
C ASN A 406 25.15 29.16 5.67
N ALA A 407 25.54 30.37 5.25
CA ALA A 407 25.66 31.53 6.14
C ALA A 407 24.29 32.06 6.61
N ARG A 408 23.22 31.90 5.82
CA ARG A 408 21.84 32.27 6.21
C ARG A 408 21.15 31.20 7.05
N LEU A 409 21.42 29.92 6.77
CA LEU A 409 20.88 28.76 7.50
C LEU A 409 21.35 28.63 8.96
N SER A 410 22.28 29.46 9.42
CA SER A 410 22.63 29.58 10.84
C SER A 410 21.71 30.54 11.61
N ASN A 411 20.95 31.41 10.92
CA ASN A 411 19.98 32.30 11.55
C ASN A 411 18.68 31.55 11.87
N LYS A 412 18.29 31.52 13.15
CA LYS A 412 17.09 30.83 13.67
C LYS A 412 15.77 31.45 13.19
N GLU A 413 15.75 32.69 12.70
CA GLU A 413 14.54 33.29 12.12
C GLU A 413 14.26 32.78 10.70
N PHE A 414 15.32 32.41 9.96
CA PHE A 414 15.26 31.94 8.58
C PHE A 414 14.99 30.42 8.48
N CYS A 415 15.32 29.68 9.54
CA CYS A 415 15.43 28.22 9.57
C CYS A 415 14.57 27.68 10.72
N VAL A 416 13.33 27.25 10.43
CA VAL A 416 12.39 26.77 11.46
C VAL A 416 12.83 25.37 11.90
N PRO A 417 13.19 25.12 13.17
CA PRO A 417 13.58 23.79 13.62
C PRO A 417 12.38 22.84 13.53
N GLN A 418 12.61 21.60 13.06
CA GLN A 418 11.56 20.59 12.91
C GLN A 418 10.95 20.27 14.29
N LYS A 419 9.78 20.85 14.57
CA LYS A 419 9.00 20.54 15.78
C LYS A 419 8.36 19.16 15.62
N LYS A 420 9.02 18.12 16.13
CA LYS A 420 8.41 16.79 16.25
C LYS A 420 7.23 16.87 17.21
N VAL A 421 6.01 16.87 16.68
CA VAL A 421 4.79 16.75 17.47
C VAL A 421 4.71 15.31 17.99
N GLN A 422 5.15 15.10 19.22
CA GLN A 422 4.91 13.83 19.90
C GLN A 422 3.48 13.84 20.44
N PHE A 423 2.62 13.04 19.82
CA PHE A 423 1.31 12.70 20.35
C PHE A 423 1.49 11.83 21.59
N GLN A 424 1.72 12.47 22.74
CA GLN A 424 1.79 11.78 24.00
C GLN A 424 0.40 11.30 24.38
N GLN A 425 0.27 10.01 24.71
CA GLN A 425 -0.98 9.42 25.15
C GLN A 425 -1.28 9.89 26.57
N VAL A 426 -1.82 11.10 26.69
CA VAL A 426 -2.24 11.76 27.96
C VAL A 426 -3.40 11.04 28.67
N ILE A 427 -3.86 9.90 28.14
CA ILE A 427 -4.87 9.05 28.74
C ILE A 427 -4.25 7.72 29.12
N ASN A 428 -4.02 7.52 30.42
CA ASN A 428 -3.58 6.26 31.01
C ASN A 428 -4.53 5.13 30.56
N GLU A 429 -3.98 4.03 30.03
CA GLU A 429 -4.78 2.93 29.49
C GLU A 429 -5.63 2.23 30.55
N LYS A 430 -5.16 2.24 31.82
CA LYS A 430 -5.95 1.80 32.98
C LYS A 430 -7.22 2.64 33.20
N HIS A 431 -7.25 3.90 32.74
CA HIS A 431 -8.40 4.81 32.92
C HIS A 431 -9.39 4.78 31.74
N THR A 432 -9.04 4.18 30.59
CA THR A 432 -9.95 4.03 29.43
C THR A 432 -10.45 2.63 29.15
N GLY A 433 -9.87 1.60 29.81
CA GLY A 433 -10.27 0.21 29.60
C GLY A 433 -10.05 -0.28 28.16
N ARG A 434 -9.08 0.32 27.45
CA ARG A 434 -8.73 -0.03 26.06
C ARG A 434 -7.79 -1.24 25.99
N TYR A 435 -8.25 -2.39 26.45
CA TYR A 435 -7.64 -3.66 26.06
C TYR A 435 -8.11 -4.04 24.64
N VAL A 436 -7.56 -3.35 23.63
CA VAL A 436 -7.86 -3.65 22.23
C VAL A 436 -6.98 -4.81 21.79
N GLN A 437 -7.53 -6.03 21.76
CA GLN A 437 -6.96 -7.08 20.92
C GLN A 437 -6.99 -6.57 19.48
N ARG A 438 -5.83 -6.15 18.95
CA ARG A 438 -5.64 -5.92 17.52
C ARG A 438 -5.68 -7.28 16.81
N LYS A 439 -6.89 -7.78 16.53
CA LYS A 439 -7.08 -8.61 15.34
C LYS A 439 -6.87 -7.68 14.15
N GLY A 440 -5.64 -7.66 13.63
CA GLY A 440 -5.35 -6.99 12.37
C GLY A 440 -6.27 -7.54 11.28
N LEU A 441 -6.64 -6.71 10.30
CA LEU A 441 -7.34 -7.21 9.12
C LEU A 441 -6.46 -8.30 8.49
N ASN A 442 -6.99 -9.52 8.44
CA ASN A 442 -6.33 -10.63 7.76
C ASN A 442 -6.50 -10.44 6.25
N LEU A 443 -5.67 -9.57 5.66
CA LEU A 443 -5.60 -9.36 4.21
C LEU A 443 -5.37 -10.67 3.45
N GLN A 444 -4.64 -11.63 4.03
CA GLN A 444 -4.39 -12.95 3.46
C GLN A 444 -5.70 -13.73 3.20
N GLY A 445 -6.72 -13.54 4.05
CA GLY A 445 -8.06 -14.07 3.84
C GLY A 445 -8.83 -13.41 2.69
N ILE A 446 -8.50 -12.16 2.34
CA ILE A 446 -9.09 -11.44 1.20
C ILE A 446 -8.41 -11.88 -0.10
N TYR A 447 -7.08 -11.95 -0.13
CA TYR A 447 -6.32 -12.49 -1.28
C TYR A 447 -6.72 -13.94 -1.61
N SER A 448 -6.99 -14.76 -0.58
CA SER A 448 -7.51 -16.13 -0.74
C SER A 448 -8.88 -16.22 -1.42
N TRP A 449 -9.70 -15.16 -1.38
CA TRP A 449 -11.04 -15.17 -2.01
C TRP A 449 -11.01 -14.75 -3.48
N PHE A 450 -10.04 -13.92 -3.87
CA PHE A 450 -9.89 -13.43 -5.25
C PHE A 450 -8.95 -14.25 -6.14
N GLY A 451 -8.31 -15.30 -5.62
CA GLY A 451 -7.61 -16.31 -6.44
C GLY A 451 -6.24 -15.89 -7.01
N PHE A 452 -5.68 -14.77 -6.58
CA PHE A 452 -4.33 -14.33 -6.98
C PHE A 452 -3.23 -15.10 -6.21
N GLY A 453 -3.04 -16.38 -6.57
CA GLY A 453 -1.92 -17.20 -6.12
C GLY A 453 -0.77 -17.18 -7.12
N SER A 454 0.28 -16.40 -6.85
CA SER A 454 1.55 -16.54 -7.57
C SER A 454 2.29 -17.77 -7.06
N ASN A 455 2.50 -18.75 -7.94
CA ASN A 455 3.37 -19.89 -7.62
C ASN A 455 4.78 -19.37 -7.34
N LYS A 456 5.29 -19.63 -6.13
CA LYS A 456 6.71 -19.55 -5.81
C LYS A 456 7.23 -20.97 -5.74
N GLU A 457 8.24 -21.27 -6.55
CA GLU A 457 8.89 -22.58 -6.55
C GLU A 457 9.74 -22.70 -5.29
N ASP A 458 9.29 -23.52 -4.34
CA ASP A 458 10.11 -23.93 -3.19
C ASP A 458 11.10 -25.01 -3.65
N SER A 459 12.37 -24.63 -3.80
CA SER A 459 13.45 -25.58 -4.07
C SER A 459 13.84 -26.33 -2.79
N ASN A 460 13.64 -27.66 -2.81
CA ASN A 460 14.03 -28.54 -1.73
C ASN A 460 15.55 -28.54 -1.48
N GLN A 461 15.96 -28.41 -0.22
CA GLN A 461 17.19 -29.05 0.27
C GLN A 461 17.00 -29.58 1.70
N SER A 462 16.65 -30.88 1.76
CA SER A 462 17.00 -31.78 2.86
C SER A 462 18.53 -32.00 2.86
N GLY A 463 19.24 -32.26 3.95
CA GLY A 463 18.87 -32.47 5.35
C GLY A 463 20.07 -33.01 6.14
N ASN A 464 19.88 -33.42 7.40
CA ASN A 464 20.89 -33.94 8.36
C ASN A 464 21.93 -32.88 8.85
N ASN A 465 22.69 -32.99 9.95
CA ASN A 465 22.55 -33.53 11.33
C ASN A 465 23.66 -32.79 12.16
N ASP A 466 23.78 -32.80 13.50
CA ASP A 466 23.10 -33.57 14.56
C ASP A 466 23.03 -32.80 15.91
N THR A 467 22.69 -33.51 16.98
CA THR A 467 22.67 -33.13 18.42
C THR A 467 24.01 -32.77 19.11
N ASN A 468 23.89 -32.17 20.31
CA ASN A 468 24.86 -32.14 21.44
C ASN A 468 26.09 -31.20 21.30
N GLU A 469 26.71 -30.68 22.37
CA GLU A 469 26.55 -30.92 23.82
C GLU A 469 26.94 -29.68 24.67
N ASN A 470 26.64 -29.70 25.97
CA ASN A 470 27.15 -28.71 26.94
C ASN A 470 28.68 -28.77 27.06
N ASN A 471 29.32 -27.65 27.44
CA ASN A 471 30.21 -27.64 28.62
C ASN A 471 30.65 -26.23 29.03
N ASP A 472 30.52 -25.93 30.33
CA ASP A 472 31.30 -24.89 30.99
C ASP A 472 32.80 -25.20 30.93
N ARG A 473 33.64 -24.17 30.82
CA ARG A 473 34.80 -24.01 31.72
C ARG A 473 35.43 -22.63 31.68
N ARG A 474 35.77 -22.15 32.88
CA ARG A 474 36.57 -20.95 33.15
C ARG A 474 37.95 -21.05 32.50
N ASN A 475 38.50 -19.92 32.04
CA ASN A 475 39.71 -19.42 32.69
C ASN A 475 39.96 -17.91 32.54
N SER A 476 40.75 -17.37 33.47
CA SER A 476 41.04 -15.94 33.63
C SER A 476 42.35 -15.54 32.93
N ARG A 477 42.42 -14.31 32.41
CA ARG A 477 43.48 -13.34 32.79
C ARG A 477 43.26 -11.94 32.19
N ASN A 478 43.15 -10.97 33.10
CA ASN A 478 43.82 -9.67 33.15
C ASN A 478 44.22 -8.96 31.85
N GLU A 479 43.76 -7.71 31.72
CA GLU A 479 44.69 -6.58 31.73
C GLU A 479 44.06 -5.33 32.39
N ASN A 480 44.87 -4.59 33.15
CA ASN A 480 44.43 -3.44 33.96
C ASN A 480 44.40 -2.15 33.14
N LYS A 481 43.41 -1.28 33.39
CA LYS A 481 43.66 0.17 33.55
C LYS A 481 42.78 0.73 34.67
N ASN A 482 43.44 1.29 35.68
CA ASN A 482 42.81 2.11 36.72
C ASN A 482 42.62 3.53 36.21
N GLU A 483 41.53 4.18 36.62
CA GLU A 483 41.55 5.60 36.97
C GLU A 483 40.46 5.87 38.03
N ASN A 484 40.90 6.26 39.23
CA ASN A 484 40.06 6.86 40.28
C ASN A 484 39.86 8.35 39.91
N SER A 485 38.92 9.15 40.45
CA SER A 485 38.26 9.14 41.78
C SER A 485 37.08 10.12 41.79
N ASN A 486 36.10 9.89 42.67
CA ASN A 486 35.31 10.84 43.50
C ASN A 486 34.62 12.07 42.80
N GLU A 487 33.46 12.58 43.24
CA GLU A 487 32.93 12.64 44.61
C GLU A 487 31.40 12.88 44.68
N ASN A 488 30.73 12.13 45.55
CA ASN A 488 29.56 12.43 46.41
C ASN A 488 28.59 13.59 46.13
N ASN A 489 27.29 13.27 45.98
CA ASN A 489 26.26 13.34 47.04
C ASN A 489 24.90 12.87 46.47
N SER A 490 24.22 11.85 47.02
CA SER A 490 23.35 11.87 48.23
C SER A 490 22.13 12.81 48.10
N ASN A 491 20.93 12.52 48.61
CA ASN A 491 20.31 11.28 49.12
C ASN A 491 18.79 11.56 49.19
N ASN A 492 17.92 10.60 48.87
CA ASN A 492 16.76 10.39 49.74
C ASN A 492 16.14 9.00 49.60
N SER A 493 15.94 8.33 50.73
CA SER A 493 15.44 6.97 50.83
C SER A 493 14.05 6.95 51.46
N GLY A 494 13.11 6.26 50.82
CA GLY A 494 11.75 6.02 51.31
C GLY A 494 11.51 4.53 51.45
N ASN A 495 12.05 3.93 52.50
CA ASN A 495 12.05 2.48 52.71
C ASN A 495 10.75 2.00 53.38
N ARG A 496 10.15 0.90 52.89
CA ARG A 496 9.42 -0.06 53.74
C ARG A 496 9.19 -1.40 53.03
N ASN A 497 9.80 -2.44 53.59
CA ASN A 497 9.62 -3.84 53.21
C ASN A 497 8.26 -4.39 53.67
N SER A 498 7.78 -5.41 52.94
CA SER A 498 7.20 -6.61 53.55
C SER A 498 7.42 -7.80 52.63
N ASN A 499 8.25 -8.76 53.07
CA ASN A 499 8.34 -10.08 52.45
C ASN A 499 6.98 -10.80 52.61
N GLU A 500 6.64 -11.72 51.70
CA GLU A 500 6.69 -13.16 52.06
C GLU A 500 6.43 -14.10 50.87
N ASN A 501 7.27 -15.15 50.84
CA ASN A 501 6.99 -16.53 50.45
C ASN A 501 6.55 -16.87 49.01
N ASN A 502 7.53 -17.42 48.28
CA ASN A 502 7.28 -18.43 47.25
C ASN A 502 6.56 -19.66 47.85
N SER A 503 5.54 -20.14 47.15
CA SER A 503 5.12 -21.55 47.20
C SER A 503 5.09 -22.10 45.78
N ASN A 504 6.02 -23.00 45.45
CA ASN A 504 5.97 -23.79 44.22
C ASN A 504 4.86 -24.84 44.37
N GLU A 505 3.83 -24.79 43.51
CA GLU A 505 3.12 -26.01 43.15
C GLU A 505 2.48 -25.93 41.74
N SER A 506 3.21 -26.52 40.79
CA SER A 506 2.75 -27.55 39.88
C SER A 506 1.30 -27.54 39.36
N ASN A 507 1.19 -27.40 38.03
CA ASN A 507 0.19 -28.04 37.18
C ASN A 507 -1.30 -27.87 37.52
N ASN A 508 -1.96 -26.94 36.81
CA ASN A 508 -3.16 -27.36 36.07
C ASN A 508 -3.38 -26.57 34.77
N LYS A 509 -3.09 -27.21 33.63
CA LYS A 509 -3.50 -26.74 32.31
C LYS A 509 -4.98 -27.06 32.12
N ASN A 510 -5.88 -26.10 32.41
CA ASN A 510 -7.17 -25.89 31.72
C ASN A 510 -8.01 -24.82 32.44
N GLN A 511 -7.69 -23.54 32.22
CA GLN A 511 -8.62 -22.43 32.50
C GLN A 511 -8.58 -21.40 31.36
N HIS A 512 -9.26 -21.73 30.26
CA HIS A 512 -9.75 -20.72 29.32
C HIS A 512 -11.10 -20.22 29.82
N GLY A 513 -11.10 -19.10 30.55
CA GLY A 513 -12.28 -18.25 30.78
C GLY A 513 -13.50 -18.90 31.46
N SER A 514 -13.39 -19.28 32.74
CA SER A 514 -14.56 -19.64 33.57
C SER A 514 -15.48 -18.45 33.87
N THR A 515 -14.93 -17.22 33.81
CA THR A 515 -15.63 -15.95 34.01
C THR A 515 -15.57 -15.13 32.73
N ILE A 516 -16.71 -14.57 32.34
CA ILE A 516 -16.88 -13.67 31.19
C ILE A 516 -17.46 -12.34 31.67
N HIS A 517 -17.44 -11.30 30.82
CA HIS A 517 -18.05 -10.01 31.12
C HIS A 517 -19.17 -9.70 30.11
N ARG A 518 -20.40 -9.49 30.60
CA ARG A 518 -21.58 -9.21 29.78
C ARG A 518 -22.38 -8.03 30.33
N THR A 519 -23.17 -7.38 29.49
CA THR A 519 -24.13 -6.34 29.92
C THR A 519 -25.24 -7.02 30.71
N LYS A 520 -25.43 -6.66 31.99
CA LYS A 520 -26.54 -7.20 32.78
C LYS A 520 -27.84 -6.52 32.37
N VAL A 521 -28.88 -7.32 32.13
CA VAL A 521 -30.24 -6.84 31.87
C VAL A 521 -31.08 -7.12 33.11
N VAL A 522 -31.83 -6.13 33.55
CA VAL A 522 -32.82 -6.24 34.63
C VAL A 522 -34.16 -5.71 34.12
N GLU A 523 -35.23 -6.45 34.37
CA GLU A 523 -36.59 -6.10 33.93
C GLU A 523 -37.41 -5.67 35.15
N GLN A 524 -37.90 -4.43 35.15
CA GLN A 524 -38.71 -3.86 36.23
C GLN A 524 -39.72 -2.88 35.64
N ASP A 525 -40.96 -2.88 36.16
CA ASP A 525 -41.96 -1.83 35.93
C ASP A 525 -42.16 -1.45 34.45
N ASN A 526 -42.22 -2.46 33.57
CA ASN A 526 -42.35 -2.33 32.11
C ASN A 526 -41.18 -1.57 31.42
N GLN A 527 -40.01 -1.58 32.05
CA GLN A 527 -38.74 -1.05 31.55
C GLN A 527 -37.66 -2.13 31.50
N LEU A 528 -36.75 -1.99 30.53
CA LEU A 528 -35.52 -2.78 30.42
C LEU A 528 -34.34 -1.90 30.84
N CYS A 529 -33.64 -2.34 31.89
CA CYS A 529 -32.48 -1.69 32.46
C CYS A 529 -31.20 -2.42 32.06
N PHE A 530 -30.25 -1.71 31.43
CA PHE A 530 -28.98 -2.25 30.97
C PHE A 530 -27.82 -1.68 31.79
N SER A 531 -26.92 -2.53 32.30
CA SER A 531 -25.79 -2.06 33.11
C SER A 531 -24.87 -1.16 32.28
N ALA A 532 -24.52 0.02 32.80
CA ALA A 532 -23.71 1.02 32.10
C ALA A 532 -22.27 0.52 31.80
N LYS A 533 -21.82 -0.49 32.55
CA LYS A 533 -20.58 -1.24 32.35
C LYS A 533 -20.89 -2.74 32.35
N PRO A 534 -20.18 -3.58 31.57
CA PRO A 534 -20.28 -5.03 31.66
C PRO A 534 -19.95 -5.53 33.07
N LEU A 535 -20.67 -6.54 33.54
CA LEU A 535 -20.47 -7.21 34.83
C LEU A 535 -19.91 -8.62 34.60
N SER A 536 -19.21 -9.16 35.60
CA SER A 536 -18.78 -10.56 35.59
C SER A 536 -20.00 -11.49 35.59
N GLU A 537 -19.93 -12.55 34.79
CA GLU A 537 -20.91 -13.63 34.74
C GLU A 537 -20.13 -14.94 34.52
N CYS A 538 -20.63 -16.07 35.01
CA CYS A 538 -19.98 -17.35 34.75
C CYS A 538 -20.23 -17.79 33.30
N ASN A 539 -19.23 -18.40 32.69
CA ASN A 539 -19.33 -18.88 31.30
C ASN A 539 -20.27 -20.09 31.21
N GLU A 540 -20.72 -20.45 30.00
CA GLU A 540 -21.56 -21.64 29.81
C GLU A 540 -20.81 -22.90 30.29
N GLY A 541 -21.47 -23.71 31.11
CA GLY A 541 -20.86 -24.84 31.83
C GLY A 541 -20.21 -24.50 33.18
N PHE A 542 -20.33 -23.25 33.67
CA PHE A 542 -19.84 -22.82 34.98
C PHE A 542 -20.95 -22.14 35.81
N ARG A 543 -20.94 -22.35 37.13
CA ARG A 543 -21.84 -21.67 38.09
C ARG A 543 -21.07 -20.86 39.11
N ALA A 544 -21.75 -19.88 39.70
CA ALA A 544 -21.18 -19.06 40.77
C ALA A 544 -20.99 -19.92 42.03
N GLU A 545 -19.78 -19.90 42.60
CA GLU A 545 -19.51 -20.45 43.93
C GLU A 545 -19.82 -19.43 45.02
N ASN A 546 -19.46 -18.17 44.76
CA ASN A 546 -19.73 -17.03 45.63
C ASN A 546 -20.19 -15.83 44.78
N THR A 547 -21.15 -15.05 45.28
CA THR A 547 -21.57 -13.76 44.74
C THR A 547 -21.19 -12.63 45.70
N ALA A 548 -21.10 -11.41 45.17
CA ALA A 548 -21.01 -10.18 45.95
C ALA A 548 -22.01 -9.17 45.41
N GLU A 549 -22.79 -8.55 46.30
CA GLU A 549 -23.68 -7.46 45.96
C GLU A 549 -22.89 -6.20 45.62
N LYS A 550 -23.23 -5.53 44.52
CA LYS A 550 -22.60 -4.29 44.07
C LYS A 550 -23.65 -3.29 43.62
N GLN A 551 -23.51 -2.05 44.07
CA GLN A 551 -24.27 -0.91 43.53
C GLN A 551 -23.71 -0.58 42.14
N MET A 552 -24.56 -0.69 41.12
CA MET A 552 -24.19 -0.52 39.72
C MET A 552 -25.14 0.44 39.02
N ASP A 553 -24.60 1.27 38.13
CA ASP A 553 -25.38 2.20 37.32
C ASP A 553 -26.02 1.50 36.12
N PHE A 554 -27.28 1.83 35.85
CA PHE A 554 -28.10 1.30 34.76
C PHE A 554 -28.66 2.41 33.88
N VAL A 555 -28.82 2.08 32.59
CA VAL A 555 -29.60 2.84 31.62
C VAL A 555 -30.93 2.11 31.42
N CYS A 556 -31.98 2.58 32.07
CA CYS A 556 -33.34 2.08 31.97
C CYS A 556 -34.11 2.80 30.86
N MET A 557 -34.88 2.04 30.09
CA MET A 557 -35.79 2.55 29.05
C MET A 557 -37.06 1.70 28.98
N THR A 558 -38.17 2.32 28.59
CA THR A 558 -39.45 1.64 28.34
C THR A 558 -39.30 0.49 27.35
N ASP A 559 -39.98 -0.63 27.58
CA ASP A 559 -39.94 -1.77 26.67
C ASP A 559 -40.47 -1.38 25.27
N GLY A 560 -39.59 -1.47 24.28
CA GLY A 560 -39.81 -1.04 22.90
C GLY A 560 -38.74 -1.63 21.98
N GLN A 561 -38.86 -1.42 20.66
CA GLN A 561 -38.05 -2.13 19.66
C GLN A 561 -36.53 -2.06 19.91
N GLN A 562 -36.01 -0.87 20.24
CA GLN A 562 -34.59 -0.68 20.57
C GLN A 562 -34.17 -1.42 21.86
N ALA A 563 -35.01 -1.38 22.90
CA ALA A 563 -34.74 -2.04 24.17
C ALA A 563 -34.73 -3.58 24.00
N ARG A 564 -35.67 -4.14 23.22
CA ARG A 564 -35.71 -5.57 22.89
C ARG A 564 -34.50 -6.01 22.05
N GLN A 565 -34.07 -5.19 21.09
CA GLN A 565 -32.83 -5.43 20.35
C GLN A 565 -31.61 -5.47 21.28
N TRP A 566 -31.51 -4.54 22.24
CA TRP A 566 -30.41 -4.51 23.21
C TRP A 566 -30.46 -5.69 24.18
N LYS A 567 -31.64 -6.17 24.57
CA LYS A 567 -31.82 -7.40 25.37
C LYS A 567 -31.26 -8.62 24.63
N GLU A 568 -31.59 -8.78 23.35
CA GLU A 568 -31.06 -9.90 22.54
C GLU A 568 -29.55 -9.80 22.28
N GLN A 569 -29.03 -8.59 22.04
CA GLN A 569 -27.58 -8.38 21.92
C GLN A 569 -26.83 -8.71 23.22
N ALA A 570 -27.37 -8.29 24.37
CA ALA A 570 -26.80 -8.60 25.68
C ALA A 570 -26.80 -10.11 25.94
N ARG A 571 -27.90 -10.81 25.62
CA ARG A 571 -28.03 -12.27 25.73
C ARG A 571 -26.98 -13.01 24.90
N LYS A 572 -26.69 -12.53 23.69
CA LYS A 572 -25.64 -13.09 22.80
C LYS A 572 -24.21 -12.74 23.22
N GLY A 573 -24.02 -11.90 24.24
CA GLY A 573 -22.72 -11.38 24.65
C GLY A 573 -22.14 -10.35 23.66
N GLU A 574 -22.96 -9.76 22.80
CA GLU A 574 -22.54 -8.72 21.86
C GLU A 574 -22.28 -7.38 22.58
N HIS A 575 -21.29 -6.61 22.10
CA HIS A 575 -20.92 -5.34 22.73
C HIS A 575 -21.81 -4.18 22.26
N ILE A 576 -22.79 -3.81 23.09
CA ILE A 576 -23.77 -2.73 22.82
C ILE A 576 -23.12 -1.34 23.04
N SER A 577 -22.40 -0.85 22.04
CA SER A 577 -21.66 0.42 22.09
C SER A 577 -22.52 1.67 22.33
N ALA A 578 -23.84 1.57 22.15
CA ALA A 578 -24.78 2.67 22.33
C ALA A 578 -25.13 2.95 23.80
N ILE A 579 -25.01 1.97 24.71
CA ILE A 579 -25.24 2.17 26.15
C ILE A 579 -24.25 3.19 26.71
N ARG A 580 -22.96 3.07 26.36
CA ARG A 580 -21.88 3.99 26.80
C ARG A 580 -22.07 5.46 26.38
N ARG A 581 -23.00 5.75 25.47
CA ARG A 581 -23.34 7.10 25.01
C ARG A 581 -24.60 7.67 25.66
N LYS A 582 -25.29 6.89 26.51
CA LYS A 582 -26.41 7.35 27.33
C LYS A 582 -25.93 7.56 28.77
N ASN A 583 -26.40 8.63 29.41
CA ASN A 583 -26.19 8.82 30.83
C ASN A 583 -27.03 7.78 31.60
N PRO A 584 -26.48 7.12 32.64
CA PRO A 584 -27.28 6.29 33.54
C PRO A 584 -28.38 7.11 34.22
N ASN A 585 -29.53 6.48 34.44
CA ASN A 585 -30.71 7.12 35.04
C ASN A 585 -31.27 6.36 36.25
N LYS A 586 -30.67 5.22 36.62
CA LYS A 586 -30.99 4.45 37.83
C LYS A 586 -29.72 3.78 38.34
N THR A 587 -29.52 3.73 39.65
CA THR A 587 -28.46 2.91 40.29
C THR A 587 -29.15 1.82 41.09
N MET A 588 -28.66 0.59 40.99
CA MET A 588 -29.31 -0.60 41.56
C MET A 588 -28.26 -1.55 42.14
N ALA A 589 -28.61 -2.19 43.26
CA ALA A 589 -27.85 -3.31 43.79
C ALA A 589 -28.04 -4.54 42.91
N VAL A 590 -26.95 -5.22 42.54
CA VAL A 590 -26.98 -6.48 41.80
C VAL A 590 -25.90 -7.43 42.31
N GLU A 591 -26.24 -8.71 42.37
CA GLU A 591 -25.28 -9.77 42.67
C GLU A 591 -24.38 -10.06 41.46
N VAL A 592 -23.07 -10.13 41.72
CA VAL A 592 -22.04 -10.42 40.72
C VAL A 592 -21.16 -11.56 41.24
N PRO A 593 -20.93 -12.64 40.47
CA PRO A 593 -20.03 -13.72 40.88
C PRO A 593 -18.61 -13.21 41.14
N THR A 594 -18.03 -13.65 42.26
CA THR A 594 -16.62 -13.42 42.62
C THR A 594 -15.74 -14.61 42.26
N LYS A 595 -16.33 -15.81 42.16
CA LYS A 595 -15.64 -17.05 41.72
C LYS A 595 -16.64 -17.95 40.98
N CYS A 596 -16.20 -18.49 39.84
CA CYS A 596 -16.98 -19.42 39.01
C CYS A 596 -16.31 -20.79 38.98
N ILE A 597 -17.07 -21.84 39.28
CA ILE A 597 -16.66 -23.26 39.24
C ILE A 597 -17.43 -23.99 38.15
N ALA A 598 -16.92 -25.13 37.67
CA ALA A 598 -17.69 -25.96 36.73
C ALA A 598 -19.05 -26.34 37.34
N ALA A 599 -20.11 -26.28 36.54
CA ALA A 599 -21.50 -26.36 36.99
C ALA A 599 -21.87 -27.74 37.55
#